data_AF-A0A918L084-F1
#
_entry.id   AF-A0A918L084-F1
#
_cell.length_a   1.000
_cell.length_b   1.000
_cell.length_c   1.000
_cell.angle_alpha   90.00
_cell.angle_beta   90.00
_cell.angle_gamma   90.00
#
_symmetry.space_group_name_H-M   'P 1'
#
loop_
_entity.id
_entity.type
_entity.pdbx_description
1 polymer ?
#
loop_
_entity_poly.entity_id
_entity_poly.type
_entity_poly.pdbx_seq_one_letter_code
_entity_poly.pdbx_strand_id
1 'polypeptide(L)' 'MVRLGWVRSPQSIEVRFGTSRAGAVDVALYTAASVEAVVAAHPEVDWEQLRAVGKGRQSPLAALQPAPA' A
#
# COMPACT_ATOMS: atom_id res chain seq x y z
N MET A 1 -4.09 9.85 -5.85
CA MET A 1 -3.74 8.62 -5.11
C MET A 1 -3.59 8.99 -3.64
N VAL A 2 -4.35 8.36 -2.75
CA VAL A 2 -4.29 8.62 -1.29
C VAL A 2 -3.25 7.69 -0.66
N ARG A 3 -2.43 8.20 0.25
CA ARG A 3 -1.47 7.41 1.05
C ARG A 3 -1.92 7.45 2.50
N LEU A 4 -2.40 6.32 3.02
CA LEU A 4 -2.93 6.24 4.38
C LEU A 4 -1.84 6.13 5.46
N GLY A 5 -0.60 5.78 5.09
CA GLY A 5 0.51 5.71 6.03
C GLY A 5 0.49 4.51 6.98
N TRP A 6 -0.42 3.55 6.78
CA TRP A 6 -0.63 2.41 7.69
C TRP A 6 0.45 1.34 7.65
N VAL A 7 1.18 1.22 6.54
CA VAL A 7 2.28 0.25 6.40
C VAL A 7 3.59 0.99 6.21
N ARG A 8 4.53 0.76 7.12
CA ARG A 8 5.93 1.14 6.89
C ARG A 8 6.69 -0.05 6.32
N SER A 9 7.39 0.20 5.23
CA SER A 9 8.28 -0.78 4.62
C SER A 9 9.54 -0.90 5.48
N PRO A 10 9.89 -2.09 6.01
CA PRO A 10 11.13 -2.26 6.75
C PRO A 10 12.36 -2.21 5.83
N GLN A 11 12.17 -2.43 4.52
CA GLN A 11 13.24 -2.56 3.54
C GLN A 11 12.86 -1.88 2.21
N SER A 12 13.87 -1.46 1.46
CA SER A 12 13.73 -1.04 0.06
C SER A 12 14.85 -1.67 -0.77
N ILE A 13 14.56 -1.93 -2.04
CA ILE A 13 15.54 -2.43 -3.00
C ILE A 13 15.60 -1.51 -4.22
N GLU A 14 16.81 -1.30 -4.76
CA GLU A 14 16.98 -0.61 -6.03
C GLU A 14 16.60 -1.57 -7.17
N VAL A 15 15.62 -1.18 -7.99
CA VAL A 15 15.22 -1.90 -9.20
C VAL A 15 15.62 -1.08 -10.41
N ARG A 16 16.36 -1.69 -11.34
CA ARG A 16 16.85 -1.04 -12.56
C ARG A 16 15.98 -1.45 -13.74
N PHE A 17 15.31 -0.48 -14.34
CA PHE A 17 14.56 -0.67 -15.58
C PHE A 17 15.47 -0.39 -16.77
N GLY A 18 15.82 -1.44 -17.54
CA GLY A 18 16.72 -1.34 -18.70
C GLY A 18 18.21 -1.28 -18.33
N THR A 19 19.06 -0.88 -19.28
CA THR A 19 20.54 -0.92 -19.15
C THR A 19 21.17 0.36 -18.61
N SER A 20 20.40 1.44 -18.42
CA SER A 20 20.94 2.74 -17.99
C SER A 20 20.74 2.99 -16.49
N ARG A 21 21.64 3.77 -15.88
CA ARG A 21 21.55 4.19 -14.47
C ARG A 21 20.39 5.16 -14.20
N ALA A 22 19.84 5.78 -15.25
CA ALA A 22 18.69 6.70 -15.16
C ALA A 22 17.35 5.99 -14.93
N GLY A 23 17.31 4.65 -15.00
CA GLY A 23 16.11 3.84 -14.76
C GLY A 23 16.08 3.15 -13.39
N ALA A 24 16.95 3.52 -12.45
CA ALA A 24 16.96 2.93 -11.11
C ALA A 24 15.89 3.58 -10.22
N VAL A 25 15.06 2.76 -9.56
CA VAL A 25 14.00 3.19 -8.64
C VAL A 25 14.05 2.35 -7.37
N ASP A 26 13.99 3.00 -6.21
CA ASP A 26 13.81 2.31 -4.94
C ASP A 26 12.37 1.81 -4.79
N VAL A 27 12.23 0.49 -4.64
CA VAL A 27 10.95 -0.18 -4.43
C VAL A 27 10.88 -0.66 -2.98
N ALA A 28 9.86 -0.20 -2.25
CA ALA A 28 9.55 -0.66 -0.91
C ALA A 28 9.11 -2.13 -0.92
N LEU A 29 9.70 -2.95 -0.05
CA LEU A 29 9.34 -4.34 0.14
C LEU A 29 8.43 -4.53 1.35
N TYR A 30 7.26 -5.11 1.12
CA TYR A 30 6.31 -5.44 2.17
C TYR A 30 6.28 -6.95 2.39
N THR A 31 6.32 -7.37 3.64
CA THR A 31 6.10 -8.77 4.00
C THR A 31 4.60 -9.05 4.10
N ALA A 32 4.20 -10.32 3.93
CA ALA A 32 2.80 -10.73 4.15
C ALA A 32 2.31 -10.32 5.54
N ALA A 33 3.14 -10.55 6.58
CA ALA A 33 2.84 -10.16 7.96
C ALA A 33 2.61 -8.64 8.12
N SER A 34 3.37 -7.79 7.41
CA SER A 34 3.17 -6.34 7.43
C SER A 34 1.82 -5.92 6.83
N VAL A 35 1.30 -6.67 5.86
CA VAL A 35 -0.01 -6.42 5.25
C VAL A 35 -1.13 -6.98 6.13
N GLU A 36 -0.97 -8.18 6.68
CA GLU A 36 -1.94 -8.80 7.60
C GLU A 36 -2.16 -7.96 8.86
N ALA A 37 -1.09 -7.35 9.38
CA ALA A 37 -1.18 -6.45 10.53
C ALA A 37 -2.12 -5.25 10.27
N VAL A 38 -2.23 -4.76 9.03
CA VAL A 38 -3.16 -3.68 8.68
C VAL A 38 -4.60 -4.12 8.84
N VAL A 39 -4.90 -5.34 8.37
CA VAL A 39 -6.27 -5.89 8.45
C VAL A 39 -6.68 -6.03 9.90
N ALA A 40 -5.77 -6.49 10.76
CA ALA A 40 -6.01 -6.60 12.19
C ALA A 40 -6.11 -5.22 12.89
N ALA A 41 -5.28 -4.25 12.50
CA ALA A 41 -5.22 -2.93 13.13
C ALA A 41 -6.37 -1.99 12.74
N HIS A 42 -7.04 -2.25 11.62
CA HIS A 42 -8.13 -1.43 11.11
C HIS A 42 -9.44 -2.24 10.98
N PRO A 43 -10.04 -2.66 12.10
CA PRO A 43 -11.32 -3.37 12.10
C PRO A 43 -12.50 -2.50 11.63
N GLU A 44 -12.33 -1.17 11.61
CA GLU A 44 -13.30 -0.23 11.07
C GLU A 44 -13.47 -0.33 9.55
N VAL A 45 -12.54 -0.99 8.85
CA VAL A 45 -12.61 -1.20 7.40
C VAL A 45 -13.36 -2.51 7.11
N ASP A 46 -14.39 -2.43 6.27
CA ASP A 46 -14.99 -3.62 5.68
C ASP A 46 -14.05 -4.19 4.59
N TRP A 47 -13.21 -5.13 5.01
CA TRP A 47 -12.21 -5.77 4.15
C TRP A 47 -12.82 -6.68 3.09
N GLU A 48 -14.01 -7.24 3.33
CA GLU A 48 -14.71 -8.05 2.34
C GLU A 48 -15.28 -7.18 1.22
N GLN A 49 -15.94 -6.07 1.59
CA GLN A 49 -16.41 -5.08 0.62
C GLN A 49 -15.24 -4.54 -0.19
N LEU A 50 -14.11 -4.20 0.46
CA LEU A 50 -12.93 -3.68 -0.24
C LEU A 50 -12.40 -4.67 -1.30
N ARG A 51 -12.37 -5.97 -0.99
CA ARG A 51 -11.95 -7.02 -1.94
C ARG A 51 -12.92 -7.18 -3.11
N ALA A 52 -14.20 -6.86 -2.91
CA ALA A 52 -15.23 -6.92 -3.95
C ALA A 52 -15.29 -5.65 -4.84
N VAL A 53 -14.49 -4.61 -4.56
CA VAL A 53 -14.51 -3.37 -5.36
C VAL A 53 -14.06 -3.65 -6.79
N GLY A 54 -15.01 -3.48 -7.72
CA GLY A 54 -14.75 -3.65 -9.15
C GLY A 54 -13.90 -2.52 -9.75
N LYS A 55 -13.28 -2.81 -10.88
CA LYS A 55 -12.50 -1.84 -11.66
C LYS A 55 -13.33 -0.59 -11.99
N GLY A 56 -12.72 0.59 -11.90
CA GLY A 56 -13.35 1.87 -12.22
C GLY A 56 -14.26 2.44 -11.13
N ARG A 57 -14.43 1.72 -10.02
CA ARG A 57 -15.15 2.21 -8.83
C ARG A 57 -14.16 2.84 -7.85
N GLN A 58 -14.61 3.87 -7.15
CA GLN A 58 -13.83 4.50 -6.10
C GLN A 58 -13.72 3.55 -4.89
N SER A 59 -12.50 3.33 -4.41
CA SER A 59 -12.24 2.52 -3.23
C SER A 59 -12.77 3.21 -1.96
N PRO A 60 -13.39 2.47 -1.02
CA PRO A 60 -13.84 3.03 0.26
C PRO A 60 -12.67 3.58 1.10
N LEU A 61 -11.44 3.08 0.88
CA LEU A 61 -10.23 3.61 1.53
C LEU A 61 -9.94 5.08 1.16
N ALA A 62 -10.47 5.58 0.04
CA ALA A 62 -10.21 6.94 -0.42
C ALA A 62 -10.86 8.02 0.46
N ALA A 63 -11.85 7.65 1.28
CA ALA A 63 -12.54 8.57 2.19
C ALA A 63 -11.85 8.67 3.56
N LEU A 64 -10.85 7.83 3.84
CA LEU A 64 -10.23 7.75 5.15
C LEU A 64 -9.14 8.80 5.36
N GLN A 65 -9.01 9.25 6.60
CA GLN A 65 -7.95 10.16 7.01
C GLN A 65 -6.61 9.41 7.06
N PRO A 66 -5.53 9.94 6.46
CA PRO A 66 -4.20 9.38 6.62
C PRO A 66 -3.70 9.42 8.07
N ALA A 67 -2.86 8.46 8.43
CA ALA A 67 -2.11 8.52 9.67
C ALA A 67 -1.15 9.72 9.67
N PRO A 68 -0.90 10.35 10.84
CA PRO A 68 0.12 11.40 10.95
C PRO A 68 1.50 10.88 10.53
N ALA A 69 2.27 11.74 9.85
CA ALA A 69 3.54 11.40 9.20
C ALA A 69 4.67 11.06 10.18
#